data_AF-C6TDA3-F1
#
_entry.id   AF-C6TDA3-F1
#
_cell.length_a   1.000
_cell.length_b   1.000
_cell.length_c   1.000
_cell.angle_alpha   90.00
_cell.angle_beta   90.00
_cell.angle_gamma   90.00
#
_symmetry.space_group_name_H-M   'P 1'
#
loop_
_entity.id
_entity.type
_entity.pdbx_description
1 polymer ?
#
loop_
_entity_poly.entity_id
_entity_poly.type
_entity_poly.pdbx_seq_one_letter_code
_entity_poly.pdbx_strand_id
1 'polypeptide(L)'
;MAMNIRSVCGALKRFTPLHSSNWVSKKNKGFSCKMSTESTSLTHTITLPNKHNEPVHVVAAPGVSPSDFWSAVECSLFKQWLHNLQTENGVLADGTLALRQVLIQGVNMFGKRIGFLKFKADIFDKETGKMVPGIVFARGPAVAVLMLLESEGETYAVLTEQARVPVGRIILELPAGMLDDDKGDFVGTAVREVEEEIGMKLNVETWLTSLLSLTLHWMQVSL
;
A
#
# COMPACT_ATOMS: atom_id res chain seq x y z
N MET A 1 31.18 12.55 26.04
CA MET A 1 31.51 12.22 24.64
C MET A 1 30.39 12.79 23.80
N ALA A 2 30.65 13.85 23.04
CA ALA A 2 29.64 14.61 22.32
C ALA A 2 29.15 13.85 21.08
N MET A 3 27.84 13.63 20.96
CA MET A 3 27.22 13.19 19.70
C MET A 3 26.64 14.41 18.99
N ASN A 4 27.07 14.54 17.74
CA ASN A 4 26.89 15.69 16.86
C ASN A 4 25.45 15.70 16.33
N ILE A 5 24.58 16.52 16.93
CA ILE A 5 23.26 16.82 16.37
C ILE A 5 23.51 17.78 15.21
N ARG A 6 23.32 17.31 13.97
CA ARG A 6 23.32 18.18 12.80
C ARG A 6 22.13 19.13 12.89
N SER A 7 22.38 20.32 13.43
CA SER A 7 21.55 21.49 13.21
C SER A 7 21.50 21.78 11.72
N VAL A 8 20.34 21.57 11.08
CA VAL A 8 20.07 22.14 9.76
C VAL A 8 19.28 23.41 9.99
N CYS A 9 20.02 24.51 9.96
CA CYS A 9 19.55 25.88 10.05
C CYS A 9 18.56 26.17 8.90
N GLY A 10 17.34 26.57 9.22
CA GLY A 10 16.34 27.02 8.27
C GLY A 10 16.77 28.34 7.62
N ALA A 11 17.42 28.25 6.46
CA ALA A 11 17.73 29.42 5.64
C ALA A 11 16.47 29.87 4.88
N LEU A 12 15.92 31.03 5.27
CA LEU A 12 14.98 31.79 4.44
C LEU A 12 15.60 32.00 3.04
N LYS A 13 15.02 31.38 2.00
CA LYS A 13 15.35 31.69 0.61
C LYS A 13 14.18 32.44 -0.03
N ARG A 14 14.42 33.72 -0.35
CA ARG A 14 13.57 34.54 -1.23
C ARG A 14 13.61 33.92 -2.63
N PHE A 15 12.44 33.65 -3.20
CA PHE A 15 12.30 33.21 -4.58
C PHE A 15 12.48 34.41 -5.52
N THR A 16 13.46 34.35 -6.41
CA THR A 16 13.52 35.16 -7.64
C THR A 16 13.15 34.30 -8.84
N PRO A 17 12.43 34.83 -9.85
CA PRO A 17 11.94 34.01 -10.96
C PRO A 17 13.08 33.59 -11.88
N LEU A 18 13.11 32.31 -12.25
CA LEU A 18 14.04 31.80 -13.26
C LEU A 18 13.52 32.13 -14.67
N HIS A 19 14.38 32.82 -15.41
CA HIS A 19 14.27 33.22 -16.80
C HIS A 19 14.26 31.99 -17.73
N SER A 20 13.31 31.96 -18.67
CA SER A 20 13.18 30.95 -19.72
C SER A 20 14.30 31.03 -20.74
N SER A 21 14.89 29.89 -21.13
CA SER A 21 15.69 29.83 -22.36
C SER A 21 15.49 28.52 -23.12
N ASN A 22 14.84 28.68 -24.28
CA ASN A 22 15.08 28.06 -25.58
C ASN A 22 15.11 26.53 -25.71
N TRP A 23 13.95 26.03 -26.10
CA TRP A 23 13.74 24.82 -26.89
C TRP A 23 14.67 24.74 -28.10
N VAL A 24 15.41 23.64 -28.22
CA VAL A 24 16.09 23.24 -29.45
C VAL A 24 15.47 21.94 -29.95
N SER A 25 14.69 22.05 -31.02
CA SER A 25 14.10 20.92 -31.75
C SER A 25 15.19 20.17 -32.53
N LYS A 26 15.32 18.86 -32.27
CA LYS A 26 16.12 17.95 -33.12
C LYS A 26 15.28 16.76 -33.58
N LYS A 27 14.82 16.91 -34.83
CA LYS A 27 14.54 15.92 -35.90
C LYS A 27 14.06 14.51 -35.49
N ASN A 28 12.81 14.25 -35.86
CA ASN A 28 12.20 12.94 -36.09
C ASN A 28 13.12 11.98 -36.84
N LYS A 29 13.46 10.85 -36.19
CA LYS A 29 13.73 9.59 -36.89
C LYS A 29 12.59 8.64 -36.54
N GLY A 30 11.83 8.26 -37.57
CA GLY A 30 10.71 7.34 -37.45
C GLY A 30 11.19 6.01 -36.86
N PHE A 31 10.75 5.72 -35.64
CA PHE A 31 10.79 4.38 -35.09
C PHE A 31 9.61 3.61 -35.71
N SER A 32 9.91 2.81 -36.72
CA SER A 32 8.98 1.80 -37.22
C SER A 32 8.99 0.63 -36.24
N CYS A 33 8.11 0.66 -35.24
CA CYS A 33 7.85 -0.50 -34.40
C CYS A 33 7.14 -1.57 -35.25
N LYS A 34 7.85 -2.66 -35.52
CA LYS A 34 7.24 -3.90 -36.00
C LYS A 34 6.18 -4.32 -34.97
N MET A 35 4.91 -4.27 -35.34
CA MET A 35 3.84 -4.86 -34.57
C MET A 35 3.92 -6.38 -34.76
N SER A 36 4.42 -7.06 -33.73
CA SER A 36 4.36 -8.50 -33.53
C SER A 36 4.27 -8.63 -32.01
N THR A 37 3.21 -9.15 -31.42
CA THR A 37 2.57 -10.45 -31.62
C THR A 37 1.21 -10.36 -30.93
N GLU A 38 0.20 -11.06 -31.40
CA GLU A 38 -0.95 -11.39 -30.55
C GLU A 38 -0.42 -12.19 -29.35
N SER A 39 -0.13 -11.48 -28.26
CA SER A 39 0.21 -12.12 -26.99
C SER A 39 -1.07 -12.79 -26.51
N THR A 40 -1.14 -14.10 -26.56
CA THR A 40 -2.20 -14.87 -25.89
C THR A 40 -2.26 -14.40 -24.44
N SER A 41 -3.36 -13.75 -24.06
CA SER A 41 -3.54 -13.23 -22.72
C SER A 41 -3.55 -14.39 -21.73
N LEU A 42 -2.54 -14.43 -20.85
CA LEU A 42 -2.44 -15.46 -19.82
C LEU A 42 -3.71 -15.42 -18.96
N THR A 43 -4.38 -16.57 -18.87
CA THR A 43 -5.70 -16.71 -18.23
C THR A 43 -5.68 -17.88 -17.26
N HIS A 44 -6.29 -17.68 -16.10
CA HIS A 44 -6.51 -18.69 -15.08
C HIS A 44 -7.98 -18.66 -14.64
N THR A 45 -8.56 -19.81 -14.34
CA THR A 45 -9.96 -19.89 -13.92
C THR A 45 -10.01 -20.27 -12.44
N ILE A 46 -10.78 -19.51 -11.67
CA ILE A 46 -11.04 -19.78 -10.25
C ILE A 46 -12.53 -20.08 -10.05
N THR A 47 -12.82 -21.05 -9.19
CA THR A 47 -14.19 -21.36 -8.78
C THR A 47 -14.43 -20.80 -7.39
N LEU A 48 -15.49 -20.00 -7.24
CA LEU A 48 -15.89 -19.48 -5.93
C LEU A 48 -16.66 -20.56 -5.16
N PRO A 49 -16.32 -20.85 -3.88
CA PRO A 49 -17.04 -21.81 -3.05
C PRO A 49 -18.56 -21.67 -3.07
N ASN A 50 -19.08 -20.44 -3.07
CA ASN A 50 -20.53 -20.20 -3.03
C ASN A 50 -21.20 -20.25 -4.42
N LYS A 51 -20.44 -20.42 -5.51
CA LYS A 51 -20.95 -20.37 -6.90
C LYS A 51 -20.19 -21.35 -7.81
N HIS A 52 -20.46 -22.65 -7.66
CA HIS A 52 -19.79 -23.71 -8.44
C HIS A 52 -20.05 -23.66 -9.96
N ASN A 53 -21.14 -23.03 -10.41
CA ASN A 53 -21.53 -22.99 -11.83
C ASN A 53 -21.14 -21.70 -12.56
N GLU A 54 -20.51 -20.73 -11.89
CA GLU A 54 -20.09 -19.44 -12.47
C GLU A 54 -18.57 -19.28 -12.30
N PRO A 55 -17.74 -19.83 -13.22
CA PRO A 55 -16.29 -19.69 -13.13
C PRO A 55 -15.86 -18.23 -13.32
N VAL A 56 -14.91 -17.77 -12.50
CA VAL A 56 -14.32 -16.43 -12.62
C VAL A 56 -13.01 -16.54 -13.37
N HIS A 57 -12.85 -15.70 -14.40
CA HIS A 57 -11.59 -15.65 -15.16
C HIS A 57 -10.65 -14.61 -14.59
N VAL A 58 -9.42 -15.00 -14.29
CA VAL A 58 -8.32 -14.10 -13.94
C VAL A 58 -7.41 -13.98 -15.14
N VAL A 59 -7.19 -12.76 -15.63
CA VAL A 59 -6.51 -12.49 -16.89
C VAL A 59 -5.37 -11.49 -16.66
N ALA A 60 -4.23 -11.70 -17.32
CA ALA A 60 -3.12 -10.76 -17.33
C ALA A 60 -3.37 -9.62 -18.33
N ALA A 61 -3.19 -8.36 -17.90
CA ALA A 61 -3.14 -7.23 -18.82
C ALA A 61 -1.86 -7.27 -19.68
N PRO A 62 -1.85 -6.59 -20.85
CA PRO A 62 -0.64 -6.45 -21.65
C PRO A 62 0.54 -5.91 -20.82
N GLY A 63 1.68 -6.59 -20.88
CA GLY A 63 2.89 -6.22 -20.16
C GLY A 63 3.08 -6.88 -18.79
N VAL A 64 2.08 -7.59 -18.25
CA VAL A 64 2.27 -8.42 -17.06
C VAL A 64 2.97 -9.72 -17.45
N SER A 65 4.11 -10.01 -16.84
CA SER A 65 4.86 -11.24 -17.12
C SER A 65 4.13 -12.48 -16.56
N PRO A 66 4.36 -13.69 -17.11
CA PRO A 66 3.77 -14.91 -16.55
C PRO A 66 4.14 -15.15 -15.08
N SER A 67 5.39 -14.87 -14.69
CA SER A 67 5.83 -15.00 -13.28
C SER A 67 5.10 -14.03 -12.37
N ASP A 68 4.93 -12.78 -12.79
CA ASP A 68 4.20 -11.78 -12.01
C ASP A 68 2.73 -12.14 -11.89
N PHE A 69 2.12 -12.63 -12.97
CA PHE A 69 0.73 -13.08 -12.97
C PHE A 69 0.49 -14.20 -11.97
N TRP A 70 1.30 -15.26 -12.01
CA TRP A 70 1.16 -16.37 -11.06
C TRP A 70 1.45 -15.93 -9.63
N SER A 71 2.48 -15.09 -9.44
CA SER A 71 2.75 -14.50 -8.11
C SER A 71 1.55 -13.71 -7.60
N ALA A 72 0.90 -12.92 -8.46
CA ALA A 72 -0.30 -12.15 -8.10
C ALA A 72 -1.49 -13.05 -7.73
N VAL A 73 -1.76 -14.09 -8.51
CA VAL A 73 -2.86 -15.03 -8.23
C VAL A 73 -2.62 -15.80 -6.93
N GLU A 74 -1.36 -16.14 -6.63
CA GLU A 74 -1.00 -16.96 -5.49
C GLU A 74 -0.76 -16.17 -4.20
N CYS A 75 -0.57 -14.85 -4.28
CA CYS A 75 -0.28 -14.03 -3.11
C CYS A 75 -1.43 -13.96 -2.11
N SER A 76 -1.07 -13.67 -0.85
CA SER A 76 -2.01 -13.46 0.24
C SER A 76 -2.97 -12.29 -0.04
N LEU A 77 -2.49 -11.21 -0.66
CA LEU A 77 -3.32 -10.03 -0.96
C LEU A 77 -4.53 -10.37 -1.83
N PHE A 78 -4.31 -11.11 -2.92
CA PHE A 78 -5.36 -11.53 -3.83
C PHE A 78 -6.30 -12.54 -3.19
N LYS A 79 -5.76 -13.55 -2.52
CA LYS A 79 -6.54 -14.59 -1.83
C LYS A 79 -7.40 -14.01 -0.71
N GLN A 80 -6.85 -13.09 0.08
CA GLN A 80 -7.58 -12.42 1.16
C GLN A 80 -8.69 -11.53 0.61
N TRP A 81 -8.43 -10.78 -0.46
CA TRP A 81 -9.46 -10.00 -1.15
C TRP A 81 -10.60 -10.91 -1.62
N LEU A 82 -10.28 -12.01 -2.31
CA LEU A 82 -11.26 -12.97 -2.81
C LEU A 82 -12.08 -13.62 -1.68
N HIS A 83 -11.43 -13.93 -0.55
CA HIS A 83 -12.09 -14.41 0.66
C HIS A 83 -13.07 -13.36 1.20
N ASN A 84 -12.64 -12.10 1.34
CA ASN A 84 -13.45 -11.01 1.89
C ASN A 84 -14.69 -10.69 1.05
N LEU A 85 -14.66 -10.92 -0.26
CA LEU A 85 -15.86 -10.78 -1.09
C LEU A 85 -16.98 -11.76 -0.68
N GLN A 86 -16.63 -12.90 -0.07
CA GLN A 86 -17.52 -14.03 0.21
C GLN A 86 -17.84 -14.19 1.69
N THR A 87 -17.25 -13.37 2.58
CA THR A 87 -17.60 -13.36 4.00
C THR A 87 -19.04 -12.86 4.20
N GLU A 88 -19.58 -12.98 5.41
CA GLU A 88 -20.96 -12.56 5.73
C GLU A 88 -21.25 -11.08 5.36
N ASN A 89 -20.26 -10.20 5.54
CA ASN A 89 -20.35 -8.78 5.16
C ASN A 89 -19.72 -8.48 3.78
N GLY A 90 -19.41 -9.52 3.02
CA GLY A 90 -18.78 -9.43 1.71
C GLY A 90 -19.76 -9.00 0.62
N VAL A 91 -19.26 -8.33 -0.41
CA VAL A 91 -20.11 -7.81 -1.50
C VAL A 91 -20.78 -8.90 -2.34
N LEU A 92 -20.34 -10.16 -2.25
CA LEU A 92 -20.97 -11.29 -2.94
C LEU A 92 -21.82 -12.17 -1.99
N ALA A 93 -21.98 -11.78 -0.73
CA ALA A 93 -22.59 -12.61 0.32
C ALA A 93 -24.07 -12.93 0.05
N ASP A 94 -24.85 -11.93 -0.37
CA ASP A 94 -26.29 -12.04 -0.63
C ASP A 94 -26.62 -12.57 -2.04
N GLY A 95 -25.59 -12.77 -2.87
CA GLY A 95 -25.73 -13.25 -4.24
C GLY A 95 -26.25 -12.23 -5.27
N THR A 96 -26.61 -11.00 -4.84
CA THR A 96 -27.12 -9.93 -5.72
C THR A 96 -26.05 -9.45 -6.70
N LEU A 97 -24.80 -9.38 -6.23
CA LEU A 97 -23.64 -9.06 -7.04
C LEU A 97 -22.91 -10.32 -7.52
N ALA A 98 -22.25 -10.20 -8.66
CA ALA A 98 -21.43 -11.25 -9.24
C ALA A 98 -20.09 -10.71 -9.73
N LEU A 99 -19.04 -11.49 -9.46
CA LEU A 99 -17.71 -11.30 -10.02
C LEU A 99 -17.61 -12.16 -11.29
N ARG A 100 -17.29 -11.55 -12.44
CA ARG A 100 -17.12 -12.27 -13.72
C ARG A 100 -15.65 -12.50 -14.05
N GLN A 101 -14.85 -11.45 -13.88
CA GLN A 101 -13.47 -11.44 -14.31
C GLN A 101 -12.61 -10.59 -13.37
N VAL A 102 -11.35 -10.94 -13.25
CA VAL A 102 -10.32 -10.09 -12.67
C VAL A 102 -9.20 -9.87 -13.69
N LEU A 103 -8.90 -8.63 -13.99
CA LEU A 103 -7.79 -8.23 -14.85
C LEU A 103 -6.62 -7.76 -13.98
N ILE A 104 -5.54 -8.56 -13.91
CA ILE A 104 -4.29 -8.17 -13.24
C ILE A 104 -3.60 -7.11 -14.09
N GLN A 105 -3.45 -5.90 -13.56
CA GLN A 105 -2.95 -4.73 -14.29
C GLN A 105 -1.48 -4.41 -13.97
N GLY A 106 -1.00 -4.77 -12.79
CA GLY A 106 0.37 -4.49 -12.41
C GLY A 106 0.75 -5.15 -11.09
N VAL A 107 2.01 -5.58 -11.02
CA VAL A 107 2.61 -6.24 -9.86
C VAL A 107 3.91 -5.52 -9.56
N ASN A 108 4.08 -5.06 -8.33
CA ASN A 108 5.32 -4.44 -7.88
C ASN A 108 5.95 -5.31 -6.80
N MET A 109 7.14 -5.83 -7.10
CA MET A 109 7.92 -6.70 -6.21
C MET A 109 8.82 -5.88 -5.30
N PHE A 110 8.80 -6.16 -4.00
CA PHE A 110 9.72 -5.62 -2.99
C PHE A 110 10.65 -6.76 -2.57
N GLY A 111 11.81 -6.87 -3.22
CA GLY A 111 12.64 -8.06 -3.09
C GLY A 111 11.89 -9.29 -3.61
N LYS A 112 11.58 -10.25 -2.73
CA LYS A 112 10.89 -11.49 -3.09
C LYS A 112 9.36 -11.45 -2.89
N ARG A 113 8.84 -10.44 -2.19
CA ARG A 113 7.41 -10.31 -1.86
C ARG A 113 6.70 -9.34 -2.80
N ILE A 114 5.39 -9.52 -2.97
CA ILE A 114 4.55 -8.53 -3.65
C ILE A 114 4.30 -7.37 -2.68
N GLY A 115 4.80 -6.19 -3.02
CA GLY A 115 4.55 -4.96 -2.27
C GLY A 115 3.21 -4.34 -2.66
N PHE A 116 2.97 -4.20 -3.96
CA PHE A 116 1.71 -3.68 -4.50
C PHE A 116 1.15 -4.56 -5.60
N LEU A 117 -0.17 -4.73 -5.58
CA LEU A 117 -0.91 -5.44 -6.60
C LEU A 117 -2.06 -4.55 -7.10
N LYS A 118 -2.07 -4.25 -8.39
CA LYS A 118 -3.15 -3.49 -9.05
C LYS A 118 -3.94 -4.41 -9.97
N PHE A 119 -5.26 -4.41 -9.80
CA PHE A 119 -6.16 -5.17 -10.67
C PHE A 119 -7.52 -4.50 -10.79
N LYS A 120 -8.29 -4.93 -11.79
CA LYS A 120 -9.68 -4.54 -11.98
C LYS A 120 -10.57 -5.77 -11.86
N ALA A 121 -11.52 -5.72 -10.94
CA ALA A 121 -12.57 -6.72 -10.77
C ALA A 121 -13.83 -6.27 -11.54
N ASP A 122 -14.35 -7.14 -12.40
CA ASP A 122 -15.62 -6.94 -13.08
C ASP A 122 -16.74 -7.46 -12.18
N ILE A 123 -17.24 -6.57 -11.31
CA ILE A 123 -18.38 -6.83 -10.44
C ILE A 123 -19.61 -6.14 -10.99
N PHE A 124 -20.72 -6.87 -11.10
CA PHE A 124 -21.98 -6.35 -11.59
C PHE A 124 -23.16 -6.82 -10.73
N ASP A 125 -24.18 -6.01 -10.70
CA ASP A 125 -25.49 -6.32 -10.13
C ASP A 125 -26.26 -7.23 -11.11
N LYS A 126 -26.71 -8.39 -10.63
CA LYS A 126 -27.43 -9.38 -11.45
C LYS A 126 -28.81 -8.90 -11.92
N GLU A 127 -29.47 -8.03 -11.15
CA GLU A 127 -30.80 -7.51 -11.47
C GLU A 127 -30.69 -6.32 -12.43
N THR A 128 -29.84 -5.36 -12.11
CA THR A 128 -29.75 -4.11 -12.89
C THR A 128 -28.76 -4.17 -14.04
N GLY A 129 -27.85 -5.15 -14.04
CA GLY A 129 -26.75 -5.27 -14.99
C GLY A 129 -25.68 -4.18 -14.87
N LYS A 130 -25.79 -3.30 -13.87
CA LYS A 130 -24.86 -2.18 -13.67
C LYS A 130 -23.55 -2.67 -13.05
N MET A 131 -22.46 -2.07 -13.50
CA MET A 131 -21.12 -2.35 -12.97
C MET A 131 -20.86 -1.55 -11.70
N VAL A 132 -20.26 -2.21 -10.70
CA VAL A 132 -19.71 -1.56 -9.51
C VAL A 132 -18.26 -1.15 -9.80
N PRO A 133 -17.78 0.00 -9.30
CA PRO A 133 -16.36 0.36 -9.41
C PRO A 133 -15.47 -0.74 -8.79
N GLY A 134 -14.68 -1.41 -9.62
CA GLY A 134 -13.88 -2.57 -9.20
C GLY A 134 -12.38 -2.38 -9.36
N ILE A 135 -11.86 -1.14 -9.37
CA ILE A 135 -10.41 -0.93 -9.37
C ILE A 135 -9.88 -1.20 -7.96
N VAL A 136 -8.93 -2.13 -7.86
CA VAL A 136 -8.32 -2.52 -6.59
C VAL A 136 -6.82 -2.24 -6.65
N PHE A 137 -6.32 -1.56 -5.63
CA PHE A 137 -4.90 -1.39 -5.35
C PHE A 137 -4.61 -2.02 -3.98
N ALA A 138 -4.17 -3.27 -4.00
CA ALA A 138 -3.91 -4.05 -2.80
C ALA A 138 -2.46 -3.87 -2.34
N ARG A 139 -2.32 -3.73 -1.02
CA ARG A 139 -1.05 -3.68 -0.28
C ARG A 139 -1.17 -4.47 1.01
N GLY A 140 -0.03 -4.90 1.57
CA GLY A 140 0.02 -5.56 2.87
C GLY A 140 -0.40 -4.63 4.02
N PRO A 141 -0.69 -5.22 5.20
CA PRO A 141 -0.98 -4.46 6.41
C PRO A 141 0.20 -3.56 6.78
N ALA A 142 -0.09 -2.50 7.52
CA ALA A 142 0.88 -1.49 7.92
C ALA A 142 0.67 -1.08 9.37
N VAL A 143 1.74 -0.59 9.99
CA VAL A 143 1.76 -0.02 11.33
C VAL A 143 2.19 1.43 11.26
N ALA A 144 1.63 2.27 12.11
CA ALA A 144 2.07 3.63 12.36
C ALA A 144 2.22 3.84 13.87
N VAL A 145 3.22 4.60 14.29
CA VAL A 145 3.55 4.81 15.71
C VAL A 145 3.34 6.27 16.09
N LEU A 146 2.42 6.54 17.02
CA LEU A 146 2.28 7.85 17.66
C LEU A 146 3.15 7.89 18.92
N MET A 147 4.18 8.74 18.89
CA MET A 147 5.03 9.01 20.04
C MET A 147 4.70 10.38 20.62
N LEU A 148 4.40 10.38 21.92
CA LEU A 148 4.15 11.60 22.69
C LEU A 148 5.31 11.82 23.66
N LEU A 149 5.81 13.05 23.70
CA LEU A 149 6.84 13.50 24.62
C LEU A 149 6.23 14.54 25.55
N GLU A 150 6.38 14.35 26.85
CA GLU A 150 6.00 15.33 27.85
C GLU A 150 7.23 16.12 28.30
N SER A 151 7.14 17.44 28.24
CA SER A 151 8.21 18.33 28.70
C SER A 151 7.64 19.65 29.16
N GLU A 152 8.03 20.08 30.37
CA GLU A 152 7.64 21.38 30.93
C GLU A 152 6.11 21.62 31.01
N GLY A 153 5.32 20.55 31.19
CA GLY A 153 3.86 20.63 31.24
C GLY A 153 3.16 20.63 29.89
N GLU A 154 3.93 20.53 28.79
CA GLU A 154 3.42 20.46 27.42
C GLU A 154 3.62 19.06 26.82
N THR A 155 2.71 18.66 25.92
CA THR A 155 2.77 17.38 25.20
C THR A 155 3.08 17.62 23.73
N TYR A 156 4.13 16.96 23.23
CA TYR A 156 4.61 17.06 21.86
C TYR A 156 4.42 15.73 21.13
N ALA A 157 4.01 15.78 19.86
CA ALA A 157 4.00 14.62 18.98
C ALA A 157 5.28 14.56 18.15
N VAL A 158 5.94 13.40 18.12
CA VAL A 158 7.11 13.18 17.26
C VAL A 158 6.64 12.75 15.88
N LEU A 159 7.05 13.49 14.85
CA LEU A 159 6.70 13.27 13.45
C LEU A 159 7.98 13.14 12.60
N THR A 160 7.84 12.51 11.43
CA THR A 160 8.89 12.42 10.40
C THR A 160 8.53 13.29 9.20
N GLU A 161 9.55 13.89 8.58
CA GLU A 161 9.39 14.53 7.27
C GLU A 161 9.55 13.48 6.17
N GLN A 162 8.47 13.14 5.48
CA GLN A 162 8.50 12.16 4.39
C GLN A 162 8.22 12.80 3.04
N ALA A 163 9.07 12.50 2.06
CA ALA A 163 8.83 12.84 0.66
C ALA A 163 7.74 11.92 0.08
N ARG A 164 6.56 12.48 -0.19
CA ARG A 164 5.45 11.75 -0.79
C ARG A 164 5.32 12.11 -2.26
N VAL A 165 5.99 11.31 -3.09
CA VAL A 165 5.92 11.43 -4.56
C VAL A 165 4.49 11.50 -5.10
N PRO A 166 3.51 10.69 -4.62
CA PRO A 166 2.14 10.75 -5.13
C PRO A 166 1.45 12.11 -4.96
N VAL A 167 1.85 12.90 -3.97
CA VAL A 167 1.32 14.27 -3.75
C VAL A 167 2.32 15.36 -4.15
N GLY A 168 3.53 14.98 -4.57
CA GLY A 168 4.60 15.90 -5.00
C GLY A 168 5.11 16.83 -3.90
N ARG A 169 4.98 16.45 -2.62
CA ARG A 169 5.34 17.29 -1.47
C ARG A 169 6.04 16.48 -0.39
N ILE A 170 6.81 17.18 0.45
CA ILE A 170 7.25 16.67 1.75
C ILE A 170 6.14 16.97 2.76
N ILE A 171 5.75 15.98 3.56
CA ILE A 171 4.72 16.12 4.58
C ILE A 171 5.24 15.63 5.93
N LEU A 172 4.69 16.20 7.00
CA LEU A 172 4.89 15.68 8.36
C LEU A 172 3.87 14.58 8.62
N GLU A 173 4.35 13.43 9.07
CA GLU A 173 3.52 12.26 9.35
C GLU A 173 4.10 11.40 10.47
N LEU A 174 3.32 10.41 10.91
CA LEU A 174 3.78 9.43 11.90
C LEU A 174 4.77 8.46 11.25
N PRO A 175 5.81 8.02 11.99
CA PRO A 175 6.62 6.87 11.57
C PRO A 175 5.74 5.67 11.25
N ALA A 176 5.88 5.13 10.05
CA ALA A 176 4.97 4.09 9.58
C ALA A 176 5.57 3.22 8.49
N GLY A 177 5.28 1.92 8.56
CA GLY A 177 5.80 0.93 7.62
C GLY A 177 4.88 -0.25 7.42
N MET A 178 5.17 -1.06 6.41
CA MET A 178 4.41 -2.28 6.12
C MET A 178 4.90 -3.43 6.98
N LEU A 179 3.98 -4.22 7.51
CA LEU A 179 4.33 -5.46 8.20
C LEU A 179 4.92 -6.45 7.19
N ASP A 180 5.85 -7.29 7.64
CA ASP A 180 6.34 -8.43 6.86
C ASP A 180 5.37 -9.61 6.97
N ASP A 181 5.16 -10.29 5.84
CA ASP A 181 4.04 -11.23 5.64
C ASP A 181 4.17 -12.52 6.47
N ASP A 182 5.35 -12.81 7.02
CA ASP A 182 5.66 -14.15 7.53
C ASP A 182 5.34 -14.35 9.02
N LYS A 183 5.16 -13.29 9.82
CA LYS A 183 4.92 -13.41 11.27
C LYS A 183 4.00 -12.37 11.91
N GLY A 184 3.57 -11.33 11.18
CA GLY A 184 2.69 -10.31 11.77
C GLY A 184 3.27 -9.67 13.03
N ASP A 185 4.60 -9.53 13.10
CA ASP A 185 5.29 -8.94 14.25
C ASP A 185 5.06 -7.43 14.26
N PHE A 186 3.89 -7.05 14.77
CA PHE A 186 3.46 -5.67 14.87
C PHE A 186 4.43 -4.85 15.72
N VAL A 187 4.86 -5.40 16.86
CA VAL A 187 5.75 -4.72 17.81
C VAL A 187 7.14 -4.57 17.21
N GLY A 188 7.71 -5.64 16.67
CA GLY A 188 9.02 -5.59 16.02
C GLY A 188 9.03 -4.65 14.81
N THR A 189 7.96 -4.64 14.01
CA THR A 189 7.86 -3.68 12.89
C THR A 189 7.79 -2.25 13.42
N ALA A 190 6.91 -1.96 14.39
CA ALA A 190 6.80 -0.61 14.97
C ALA A 190 8.15 -0.10 15.51
N VAL A 191 8.88 -0.96 16.25
CA VAL A 191 10.21 -0.62 16.78
C VAL A 191 11.20 -0.35 15.66
N ARG A 192 11.24 -1.21 14.64
CA ARG A 192 12.11 -1.04 13.46
C ARG A 192 11.84 0.27 12.74
N GLU A 193 10.58 0.63 12.47
CA GLU A 193 10.24 1.88 11.79
C GLU A 193 10.67 3.12 12.59
N VAL A 194 10.52 3.09 13.92
CA VAL A 194 11.00 4.20 14.76
C VAL A 194 12.54 4.28 14.76
N GLU A 195 13.23 3.14 14.83
CA GLU A 195 14.69 3.11 14.75
C GLU A 195 15.21 3.64 13.40
N GLU A 196 14.57 3.25 12.30
CA GLU A 196 14.97 3.64 10.94
C GLU A 196 14.62 5.10 10.62
N GLU A 197 13.43 5.58 11.01
CA GLU A 197 12.97 6.91 10.62
C GLU A 197 13.30 8.01 11.64
N ILE A 198 13.30 7.70 12.95
CA ILE A 198 13.58 8.67 14.03
C ILE A 198 15.02 8.56 14.52
N GLY A 199 15.68 7.40 14.34
CA GLY A 199 17.03 7.16 14.84
C GLY A 199 17.09 6.92 16.36
N MET A 200 15.94 6.67 17.00
CA MET A 200 15.86 6.36 18.43
C MET A 200 15.85 4.85 18.63
N LYS A 201 16.84 4.32 19.36
CA LYS A 201 16.87 2.91 19.75
C LYS A 201 15.92 2.66 20.90
N LEU A 202 15.03 1.70 20.70
CA LEU A 202 13.95 1.41 21.61
C LEU A 202 14.11 0.02 22.20
N ASN A 203 14.08 -0.10 23.52
CA ASN A 203 14.05 -1.39 24.17
C ASN A 203 12.60 -1.92 24.18
N VAL A 204 12.36 -3.04 23.48
CA VAL A 204 11.05 -3.68 23.31
C VAL A 204 10.32 -3.92 24.65
N GLU A 205 11.04 -4.25 25.72
CA GLU A 205 10.45 -4.48 27.06
C GLU A 205 9.85 -3.19 27.67
N THR A 206 10.40 -2.02 27.31
CA THR A 206 9.92 -0.71 27.78
C THR A 206 8.65 -0.23 27.04
N TRP A 207 8.36 -0.79 25.85
CA TRP A 207 7.16 -0.45 25.06
C TRP A 207 5.89 -1.14 25.54
N LEU A 208 5.99 -2.39 26.01
CA LEU A 208 4.85 -3.14 26.51
C LEU A 208 4.20 -2.45 27.73
N THR A 209 5.01 -1.86 28.61
CA THR A 209 4.52 -1.08 29.76
C THR A 209 3.85 0.24 29.35
N SER A 210 4.31 0.90 28.29
CA SER A 210 3.75 2.18 27.84
C SER A 210 2.45 2.02 27.02
N LEU A 211 2.33 0.96 26.20
CA LEU A 211 1.10 0.66 25.46
C LEU A 211 -0.04 0.19 26.39
N LEU A 212 0.30 -0.56 27.47
CA LEU A 212 -0.64 -0.94 28.52
C LEU A 212 -1.00 0.24 29.44
N SER A 213 -0.08 1.16 29.70
CA SER A 213 -0.36 2.39 30.47
C SER A 213 -1.41 3.27 29.78
N LEU A 214 -1.32 3.44 28.46
CA LEU A 214 -2.34 4.15 27.68
C LEU A 214 -3.70 3.43 27.80
N THR A 215 -3.74 2.11 27.61
CA THR A 215 -5.00 1.35 27.73
C THR A 215 -5.63 1.43 29.14
N LEU A 216 -4.82 1.41 30.20
CA LEU A 216 -5.28 1.53 31.58
C LEU A 216 -5.74 2.95 31.94
N HIS A 217 -5.09 4.00 31.43
CA HIS A 217 -5.51 5.38 31.68
C HIS A 217 -6.87 5.69 31.03
N TRP A 218 -7.18 5.10 29.87
CA TRP A 218 -8.51 5.22 29.24
C TRP A 218 -9.61 4.45 29.98
N MET A 219 -9.31 3.27 30.57
CA MET A 219 -10.29 2.54 31.38
C MET A 219 -10.58 3.19 32.74
N GLN A 220 -9.65 3.99 33.28
CA GLN A 220 -9.82 4.63 34.58
C GLN A 220 -10.50 6.01 34.50
N VAL A 221 -10.57 6.61 33.31
CA VAL A 221 -11.30 7.85 33.02
C VAL A 221 -12.73 7.58 32.51
N SER A 222 -13.11 6.31 32.31
CA SER A 222 -14.45 5.91 31.85
C SER A 222 -15.27 5.09 32.87
N LEU A 223 -14.99 5.25 34.17
CA LEU A 223 -15.85 4.77 35.27
C LEU A 223 -16.40 5.94 36.08
#